data_AF-A0A7L2YRR2-F1
#
_entry.id   AF-A0A7L2YRR2-F1
#
_cell.length_a   1.000
_cell.length_b   1.000
_cell.length_c   1.000
_cell.angle_alpha   90.00
_cell.angle_beta   90.00
_cell.angle_gamma   90.00
#
_symmetry.space_group_name_H-M   'P 1'
#
loop_
_entity.id
_entity.type
_entity.pdbx_description
1 polymer ?
#
loop_
_entity_poly.entity_id
_entity_poly.type
_entity_poly.pdbx_seq_one_letter_code
_entity_poly.pdbx_strand_id
1 'polypeptide(L)'
;VGFPGSFQEAGVIQCAYNLNFPLHAVPGSSAQWPEPWSAFSVSSPAVLLETAEARPGAVVVRLYEAHGSTVVAWLRTSLPVQEAMLCDLLERPLAGHSLSLEQRGIRLSFTPFHVLSLLLVLRR
;
A
#
# COMPACT_ATOMS: atom_id res chain seq x y z
N VAL A 1 18.38 -4.44 -24.54
CA VAL A 1 17.65 -3.31 -23.93
C VAL A 1 18.12 -3.22 -22.49
N GLY A 2 19.04 -2.30 -22.19
CA GLY A 2 19.62 -2.14 -20.86
C GLY A 2 19.06 -0.90 -20.21
N PHE A 3 18.60 -1.01 -18.96
CA PHE A 3 18.21 0.14 -18.16
C PHE A 3 19.49 0.79 -17.61
N PRO A 4 19.72 2.10 -17.81
CA PRO A 4 20.82 2.78 -17.14
C PRO A 4 20.52 2.87 -15.63
N GLY A 5 21.45 2.41 -14.79
CA GLY A 5 21.32 2.38 -13.33
C GLY A 5 21.07 0.97 -12.75
N SER A 6 20.95 0.89 -11.43
CA SER A 6 20.53 -0.33 -10.72
C SER A 6 19.06 -0.67 -11.00
N PHE A 7 18.64 -1.93 -10.80
CA PHE A 7 17.24 -2.34 -11.02
C PHE A 7 16.24 -1.53 -10.18
N GLN A 8 16.67 -1.08 -9.01
CA GLN A 8 15.93 -0.23 -8.09
C GLN A 8 15.69 1.17 -8.66
N GLU A 9 16.72 1.78 -9.25
CA GLU A 9 16.64 3.12 -9.86
C GLU A 9 15.82 3.12 -11.14
N ALA A 10 15.87 2.01 -11.88
CA ALA A 10 15.15 1.85 -13.13
C ALA A 10 13.65 1.52 -12.95
N GLY A 11 13.15 1.37 -11.71
CA GLY A 11 11.74 1.08 -11.43
C GLY A 11 11.25 -0.27 -11.98
N VAL A 12 12.18 -1.18 -12.31
CA VAL A 12 11.88 -2.45 -12.99
C VAL A 12 10.97 -3.34 -12.15
N ILE A 13 11.14 -3.31 -10.82
CA ILE A 13 10.32 -4.09 -9.88
C ILE A 13 8.85 -3.67 -9.96
N GLN A 14 8.55 -2.37 -9.88
CA GLN A 14 7.18 -1.85 -10.00
C GLN A 14 6.59 -2.18 -11.38
N CYS A 15 7.36 -2.00 -12.45
CA CYS A 15 6.90 -2.28 -13.81
C CYS A 15 6.57 -3.77 -14.00
N ALA A 16 7.42 -4.66 -13.49
CA ALA A 16 7.18 -6.10 -13.52
C ALA A 16 5.95 -6.49 -12.69
N TYR A 17 5.74 -5.84 -11.53
CA TYR A 17 4.54 -6.05 -10.73
C TYR A 17 3.30 -5.63 -11.52
N ASN A 18 3.27 -4.40 -12.04
CA ASN A 18 2.14 -3.86 -12.82
C ASN A 18 1.79 -4.72 -14.04
N LEU A 19 2.77 -5.35 -14.68
CA LEU A 19 2.53 -6.22 -15.83
C LEU A 19 1.67 -7.45 -15.48
N ASN A 20 1.67 -7.88 -14.22
CA ASN A 20 0.84 -8.99 -13.74
C ASN A 20 -0.57 -8.58 -13.30
N PHE A 21 -0.89 -7.27 -13.23
CA PHE A 21 -2.21 -6.78 -12.85
C PHE A 21 -2.86 -6.05 -14.04
N PRO A 22 -3.76 -6.71 -14.78
CA PRO A 22 -4.35 -6.12 -15.98
C PRO A 22 -5.13 -4.86 -15.64
N LEU A 23 -5.00 -3.84 -16.49
CA LEU A 23 -5.81 -2.63 -16.37
C LEU A 23 -7.26 -2.97 -16.67
N HIS A 24 -8.15 -2.71 -15.71
CA HIS A 24 -9.59 -2.85 -15.90
C HIS A 24 -10.19 -1.54 -16.40
N ALA A 25 -10.63 -1.52 -17.66
CA ALA A 25 -11.38 -0.41 -18.23
C ALA A 25 -12.89 -0.67 -18.08
N VAL A 26 -13.60 0.26 -17.45
CA VAL A 26 -15.06 0.23 -17.32
C VAL A 26 -15.67 1.42 -18.08
N PRO A 27 -16.74 1.21 -18.88
CA PRO A 27 -17.42 2.30 -19.57
C PRO A 27 -17.91 3.36 -18.58
N GLY A 28 -17.78 4.61 -18.98
CA GLY A 28 -18.03 5.73 -18.10
C GLY A 28 -18.70 6.91 -18.77
N SER A 29 -19.62 7.55 -18.06
CA SER A 29 -20.20 8.84 -18.47
C SER A 29 -19.41 9.99 -17.85
N SER A 30 -18.88 10.91 -18.66
CA SER A 30 -18.05 12.03 -18.22
C SER A 30 -18.70 12.92 -17.15
N ALA A 31 -20.03 12.88 -17.02
CA ALA A 31 -20.78 13.63 -16.01
C ALA A 31 -20.74 13.00 -14.59
N GLN A 32 -20.20 11.78 -14.45
CA GLN A 32 -20.25 11.00 -13.20
C GLN A 32 -18.88 10.60 -12.65
N TRP A 33 -17.78 10.95 -13.33
CA TRP A 33 -16.45 10.61 -12.83
C TRP A 33 -15.94 11.71 -11.92
N PRO A 34 -15.58 11.39 -10.67
CA PRO A 34 -14.75 12.28 -9.89
C PRO A 34 -13.39 12.47 -10.60
N GLU A 35 -12.73 13.58 -10.29
CA GLU A 35 -11.30 13.79 -10.55
C GLU A 35 -10.47 12.52 -10.24
N PRO A 36 -9.30 12.34 -10.89
CA PRO A 36 -8.45 11.16 -10.67
C PRO A 36 -8.31 10.85 -9.17
N TRP A 37 -8.76 9.66 -8.78
CA TRP A 37 -8.84 9.26 -7.38
C TRP A 37 -7.92 8.07 -7.11
N SER A 38 -7.25 8.09 -5.95
CA SER A 38 -6.46 6.96 -5.48
C SER A 38 -6.83 6.61 -4.05
N ALA A 39 -7.15 5.33 -3.81
CA ALA A 39 -7.43 4.81 -2.48
C ALA A 39 -6.20 4.84 -1.57
N PHE A 40 -5.01 4.63 -2.14
CA PHE A 40 -3.74 4.52 -1.40
C PHE A 40 -2.58 5.22 -2.12
N SER A 41 -1.60 5.68 -1.36
CA SER A 41 -0.29 6.05 -1.90
C SER A 41 0.81 5.77 -0.88
N VAL A 42 1.97 5.35 -1.36
CA VAL A 42 3.14 5.03 -0.54
C VAL A 42 4.24 6.04 -0.87
N SER A 43 4.89 6.61 0.14
CA SER A 43 5.86 7.70 -0.06
C SER A 43 7.23 7.26 -0.58
N SER A 44 7.51 5.96 -0.61
CA SER A 44 8.80 5.40 -1.02
C SER A 44 8.61 4.42 -2.16
N PRO A 45 9.36 4.54 -3.27
CA PRO A 45 9.30 3.58 -4.37
C PRO A 45 9.87 2.21 -3.99
N ALA A 46 10.64 2.12 -2.89
CA ALA A 46 11.16 0.86 -2.37
C ALA A 46 10.09 -0.01 -1.71
N VAL A 47 8.91 0.56 -1.41
CA VAL A 47 7.81 -0.15 -0.73
C VAL A 47 6.64 -0.27 -1.70
N LEU A 48 6.24 -1.50 -1.97
CA LEU A 48 5.17 -1.83 -2.88
C LEU A 48 3.92 -2.23 -2.10
N LEU A 49 2.76 -1.68 -2.48
CA LEU A 49 1.46 -2.16 -2.02
C LEU A 49 1.11 -3.39 -2.86
N GLU A 50 1.12 -4.56 -2.21
CA GLU A 50 0.92 -5.84 -2.85
C GLU A 50 -0.57 -6.13 -3.04
N THR A 51 -1.33 -6.02 -1.94
CA THR A 51 -2.76 -6.29 -1.91
C THR A 51 -3.51 -5.31 -1.00
N ALA A 52 -4.76 -5.07 -1.34
CA ALA A 52 -5.75 -4.43 -0.47
C ALA A 52 -7.06 -5.21 -0.56
N GLU A 53 -7.42 -5.90 0.51
CA GLU A 53 -8.61 -6.76 0.57
C GLU A 53 -9.68 -6.11 1.45
N ALA A 54 -10.85 -5.84 0.85
CA ALA A 54 -11.97 -5.27 1.57
C ALA A 54 -12.70 -6.35 2.37
N ARG A 55 -13.07 -6.01 3.61
CA ARG A 55 -13.84 -6.86 4.52
C ARG A 55 -14.95 -6.01 5.16
N PRO A 56 -15.95 -6.63 5.81
CA PRO A 56 -16.97 -5.87 6.52
C PRO A 56 -16.37 -4.92 7.57
N GLY A 57 -16.44 -3.61 7.30
CA GLY A 57 -15.95 -2.55 8.20
C GLY A 57 -14.43 -2.37 8.26
N ALA A 58 -13.63 -3.07 7.44
CA ALA A 58 -12.18 -2.97 7.47
C ALA A 58 -11.54 -3.28 6.11
N VAL A 59 -10.27 -2.92 5.95
CA VAL A 59 -9.43 -3.31 4.81
C VAL A 59 -8.13 -3.88 5.33
N VAL A 60 -7.71 -5.02 4.79
CA VAL A 60 -6.39 -5.58 5.05
C VAL A 60 -5.46 -5.14 3.92
N VAL A 61 -4.38 -4.47 4.25
CA VAL A 61 -3.39 -3.96 3.27
C VAL A 61 -2.06 -4.65 3.50
N ARG A 62 -1.49 -5.26 2.47
CA ARG A 62 -0.16 -5.87 2.52
C ARG A 62 0.82 -5.04 1.71
N LEU A 63 1.96 -4.75 2.31
CA LEU A 63 3.05 -4.03 1.68
C LEU A 63 4.34 -4.79 1.86
N TYR A 64 5.27 -4.66 0.92
CA TYR A 64 6.61 -5.24 1.06
C TYR A 64 7.70 -4.29 0.61
N GLU A 65 8.87 -4.42 1.23
CA GLU A 65 10.10 -3.73 0.82
C GLU A 65 10.80 -4.53 -0.28
N ALA A 66 11.01 -3.92 -1.43
CA ALA A 66 11.46 -4.61 -2.63
C ALA A 66 12.93 -4.35 -2.98
N HIS A 67 13.57 -3.35 -2.38
CA HIS A 67 14.91 -2.91 -2.77
C HIS A 67 16.01 -3.57 -1.95
N GLY A 68 15.68 -4.33 -0.91
CA GLY A 68 16.65 -4.96 -0.01
C GLY A 68 17.24 -3.96 1.00
N SER A 69 16.50 -2.92 1.33
CA SER A 69 16.96 -1.78 2.14
C SER A 69 16.13 -1.59 3.41
N THR A 70 16.71 -0.96 4.43
CA THR A 70 15.95 -0.47 5.59
C THR A 70 15.37 0.89 5.25
N VAL A 71 14.04 1.01 5.28
CA VAL A 71 13.35 2.25 4.86
C VAL A 71 12.16 2.55 5.76
N VAL A 72 11.90 3.84 5.97
CA VAL A 72 10.65 4.33 6.56
C VAL A 72 9.79 4.88 5.43
N ALA A 73 8.55 4.40 5.33
CA ALA A 73 7.59 4.87 4.34
C ALA A 73 6.30 5.34 5.02
N TRP A 74 5.59 6.23 4.34
CA TRP A 74 4.27 6.70 4.75
C TRP A 74 3.21 6.10 3.84
N LEU A 75 2.26 5.38 4.42
CA LEU A 75 1.04 4.97 3.75
C LEU A 75 -0.02 6.04 3.95
N ARG A 76 -0.48 6.64 2.86
CA ARG A 76 -1.64 7.53 2.84
C ARG A 76 -2.82 6.78 2.24
N THR A 77 -4.01 7.10 2.73
CA THR A 77 -5.26 6.57 2.19
C THR A 77 -6.34 7.64 2.22
N SER A 78 -7.22 7.63 1.21
CA SER A 78 -8.43 8.45 1.20
C SER A 78 -9.62 7.74 1.86
N LEU A 79 -9.45 6.49 2.29
CA LEU A 79 -10.49 5.75 2.99
C LEU A 79 -10.70 6.34 4.39
N PRO A 80 -11.92 6.29 4.96
CA PRO A 80 -12.24 6.88 6.25
C PRO A 80 -11.73 5.98 7.39
N VAL A 81 -10.41 5.84 7.53
CA VAL A 81 -9.79 4.98 8.55
C VAL A 81 -9.98 5.58 9.95
N GLN A 82 -10.46 4.75 10.87
CA GLN A 82 -10.57 5.07 12.30
C GLN A 82 -9.37 4.57 13.08
N GLU A 83 -8.90 3.36 12.76
CA GLU A 83 -7.81 2.69 13.47
C GLU A 83 -6.93 1.94 12.47
N ALA A 84 -5.63 1.91 12.74
CA ALA A 84 -4.67 1.12 11.99
C ALA A 84 -3.87 0.27 12.96
N MET A 85 -3.63 -1.00 12.62
CA MET A 85 -2.87 -1.93 13.44
C MET A 85 -2.12 -2.92 12.57
N LEU A 86 -0.98 -3.42 13.05
CA LEU A 86 -0.33 -4.56 12.41
C LEU A 86 -1.16 -5.83 12.62
N CYS A 87 -1.18 -6.70 11.62
CA CYS A 87 -1.77 -8.03 11.73
C CYS A 87 -0.81 -9.12 11.23
N ASP A 88 -1.06 -10.35 11.64
CA ASP A 88 -0.36 -11.52 11.10
C ASP A 88 -0.88 -11.89 9.70
N LEU A 89 -0.27 -12.90 9.07
CA LEU A 89 -0.69 -13.37 7.74
C LEU A 89 -2.11 -13.98 7.71
N LEU A 90 -2.67 -14.30 8.89
CA LEU A 90 -4.04 -14.77 9.07
C LEU A 90 -4.99 -13.61 9.41
N GLU A 91 -4.54 -12.36 9.21
CA GLU A 91 -5.30 -11.12 9.41
C GLU A 91 -5.69 -10.86 10.87
N ARG A 92 -5.01 -11.49 11.82
CA ARG A 92 -5.28 -11.31 13.24
C ARG A 92 -4.48 -10.12 13.77
N PRO A 93 -5.12 -9.14 14.41
CA PRO A 93 -4.43 -8.01 15.03
C PRO A 93 -3.33 -8.46 15.99
N LEU A 94 -2.15 -7.84 15.87
CA LEU A 94 -1.07 -8.03 16.83
C LEU A 94 -1.32 -7.12 18.04
N ALA A 95 -1.50 -7.73 19.22
CA ALA A 95 -1.74 -6.99 20.45
C ALA A 95 -0.62 -5.97 20.71
N GLY A 96 -0.99 -4.72 21.03
CA GLY A 96 -0.04 -3.64 21.29
C GLY A 96 0.63 -3.02 20.06
N HIS A 97 0.26 -3.42 18.84
CA HIS A 97 0.84 -2.91 17.59
C HIS A 97 -0.12 -1.98 16.84
N SER A 98 -0.84 -1.12 17.59
CA SER A 98 -1.62 -0.04 17.01
C SER A 98 -0.69 1.02 16.43
N LEU A 99 -1.06 1.55 15.27
CA LEU A 99 -0.32 2.59 14.57
C LEU A 99 -1.04 3.92 14.67
N SER A 100 -0.27 4.98 14.90
CA SER A 100 -0.81 6.34 14.93
C SER A 100 -1.27 6.78 13.54
N LEU A 101 -2.47 7.34 13.47
CA LEU A 101 -2.98 8.04 12.30
C LEU A 101 -2.54 9.51 12.37
N GLU A 102 -1.51 9.86 11.63
CA GLU A 102 -0.99 11.23 11.57
C GLU A 102 -1.53 11.97 10.34
N GLN A 103 -1.38 13.31 10.31
CA GLN A 103 -1.77 14.13 9.15
C GLN A 103 -1.08 13.68 7.84
N ARG A 104 0.16 13.18 7.95
CA ARG A 104 0.94 12.66 6.81
C ARG A 104 0.53 11.25 6.38
N GLY A 105 -0.24 10.52 7.20
CA GLY A 105 -0.61 9.13 6.99
C GLY A 105 -0.10 8.20 8.11
N ILE A 106 0.03 6.92 7.80
CA ILE A 106 0.53 5.88 8.70
C ILE A 106 2.03 5.70 8.46
N ARG A 107 2.84 5.85 9.50
CA ARG A 107 4.31 5.65 9.42
C ARG A 107 4.64 4.16 9.55
N LEU A 108 5.38 3.63 8.58
CA LEU A 108 5.77 2.22 8.51
C LEU A 108 7.30 2.10 8.42
N SER A 109 7.87 1.14 9.14
CA SER A 109 9.30 0.85 9.12
C SER A 109 9.56 -0.53 8.56
N PHE A 110 10.41 -0.63 7.55
CA PHE A 110 10.77 -1.88 6.88
C PHE A 110 12.26 -2.17 7.07
N THR A 111 12.57 -3.45 7.24
CA THR A 111 13.90 -4.02 7.04
C THR A 111 13.99 -4.62 5.63
N PRO A 112 15.18 -4.99 5.13
CA PRO A 112 15.32 -5.61 3.81
C PRO A 112 14.34 -6.77 3.58
N PHE A 113 13.58 -6.72 2.48
CA PHE A 113 12.60 -7.74 2.07
C PHE A 113 11.48 -8.02 3.08
N HIS A 114 11.20 -7.06 3.98
CA HIS A 114 10.15 -7.20 4.99
C HIS A 114 8.76 -7.08 4.36
N VAL A 115 7.87 -8.01 4.69
CA VAL A 115 6.43 -7.94 4.41
C VAL A 115 5.69 -7.47 5.65
N LEU A 116 4.88 -6.43 5.50
CA LEU A 116 4.02 -5.88 6.55
C LEU A 116 2.55 -6.00 6.15
N SER A 117 1.72 -6.48 7.08
CA SER A 117 0.27 -6.53 6.93
C SER A 117 -0.39 -5.59 7.92
N LEU A 118 -1.30 -4.74 7.41
CA LEU A 118 -2.07 -3.78 8.18
C LEU A 118 -3.54 -4.15 8.15
N LEU A 119 -4.20 -4.08 9.31
CA LEU A 119 -5.65 -4.02 9.39
C LEU A 119 -6.05 -2.55 9.60
N LEU A 120 -6.82 -2.03 8.65
CA LEU A 120 -7.39 -0.67 8.69
C LEU A 120 -8.88 -0.77 9.00
N VAL A 121 -9.27 -0.36 10.20
CA VAL A 121 -10.69 -0.30 10.60
C VAL A 121 -11.30 0.98 10.05
N LEU A 122 -12.42 0.88 9.34
CA LEU A 122 -13.10 2.02 8.73
C LEU A 122 -14.16 2.60 9.66
N ARG A 123 -14.34 3.92 9.62
CA ARG A 123 -15.49 4.60 10.21
C ARG A 123 -16.75 4.16 9.47
N ARG A 124 -17.82 3.92 10.22
CA ARG A 124 -19.16 3.64 9.69
C ARG A 124 -19.80 4.90 9.12
#